data_AF-A0AA91HKR5-F1
#
_entry.id   AF-A0AA91HKR5-F1
#
_cell.length_a   1.000
_cell.length_b   1.000
_cell.length_c   1.000
_cell.angle_alpha   90.00
_cell.angle_beta   90.00
_cell.angle_gamma   90.00
#
_symmetry.space_group_name_H-M   'P 1'
#
loop_
_entity.id
_entity.type
_entity.pdbx_description
1 polymer ?
#
loop_
_entity_poly.entity_id
_entity_poly.type
_entity_poly.pdbx_seq_one_letter_code
_entity_poly.pdbx_strand_id
1 'polypeptide(L)'
;MISYYSTYQSTAKTDIQRLVEKLKALNSTKGEEWEKIMEYWDYVNTDMNVNVDGLPNDDSLCITVLGVALNDDGTMKDELVGRLQTALASAQKYPNAYVAVTGGGTAKNNPNATEADKMAA
;
A
#
# COMPACT_ATOMS: atom_id res chain seq x y z
N MET A 1 2.47 -8.53 0.46
CA MET A 1 3.56 -8.18 -0.49
C MET A 1 4.75 -7.53 0.21
N ILE A 2 4.53 -6.63 1.17
CA ILE A 2 5.61 -6.02 1.98
C ILE A 2 6.38 -7.07 2.82
N SER A 3 5.71 -8.07 3.39
CA SER A 3 6.39 -9.13 4.18
C SER A 3 7.20 -10.13 3.34
N TYR A 4 6.91 -10.29 2.04
CA TYR A 4 7.69 -11.19 1.17
C TYR A 4 9.03 -10.56 0.79
N TYR A 5 9.07 -9.22 0.74
CA TYR A 5 10.26 -8.45 0.40
C TYR A 5 11.31 -8.45 1.52
N SER A 6 10.90 -8.49 2.79
CA SER A 6 11.81 -8.48 3.94
C SER A 6 12.65 -9.75 4.07
N THR A 7 12.16 -10.88 3.54
CA THR A 7 12.83 -12.20 3.71
C THR A 7 13.74 -12.57 2.53
N TYR A 8 13.56 -11.95 1.34
CA TYR A 8 14.27 -12.32 0.09
C TYR A 8 14.94 -11.13 -0.63
N GLN A 9 15.19 -10.04 0.10
CA GLN A 9 15.52 -8.72 -0.45
C GLN A 9 16.69 -8.72 -1.47
N SER A 10 17.78 -9.46 -1.22
CA SER A 10 18.96 -9.47 -2.10
C SER A 10 18.75 -10.26 -3.41
N THR A 11 18.15 -11.45 -3.31
CA THR A 11 17.83 -12.29 -4.49
C THR A 11 16.79 -11.61 -5.35
N ALA A 12 15.75 -11.02 -4.74
CA ALA A 12 14.72 -10.26 -5.45
C ALA A 12 15.30 -9.05 -6.19
N LYS A 13 16.20 -8.28 -5.56
CA LYS A 13 16.85 -7.11 -6.20
C LYS A 13 17.67 -7.52 -7.42
N THR A 14 18.42 -8.62 -7.31
CA THR A 14 19.25 -9.14 -8.41
C THR A 14 18.37 -9.62 -9.57
N ASP A 15 17.27 -10.31 -9.28
CA ASP A 15 16.34 -10.79 -10.30
C ASP A 15 15.59 -9.66 -11.01
N ILE A 16 15.19 -8.62 -10.29
CA ILE A 16 14.56 -7.42 -10.86
C ILE A 16 15.51 -6.75 -11.85
N GLN A 17 16.76 -6.48 -11.46
CA GLN A 17 17.76 -5.86 -12.33
C GLN A 17 17.96 -6.68 -13.61
N ARG A 18 18.16 -7.99 -13.48
CA ARG A 18 18.30 -8.91 -14.61
C ARG A 18 17.09 -8.90 -15.55
N LEU A 19 15.88 -8.81 -15.02
CA LEU A 19 14.65 -8.77 -15.83
C LEU A 19 14.49 -7.43 -16.54
N VAL A 20 14.81 -6.31 -15.88
CA VAL A 20 14.80 -4.97 -16.49
C VAL A 20 15.83 -4.88 -17.63
N GLU A 21 17.04 -5.40 -17.45
CA GLU A 21 18.06 -5.44 -18.51
C GLU A 21 17.59 -6.25 -19.73
N LYS A 22 17.00 -7.43 -19.50
CA LYS A 22 16.40 -8.24 -20.58
C LYS A 22 15.29 -7.48 -21.29
N LEU A 23 14.45 -6.75 -20.55
CA LEU A 23 13.38 -5.95 -21.14
C LEU A 23 13.95 -4.80 -21.97
N LYS A 24 14.98 -4.10 -21.49
CA LYS A 24 15.67 -3.04 -22.25
C LYS A 24 16.26 -3.56 -23.56
N ALA A 25 16.85 -4.76 -23.54
CA ALA A 25 17.39 -5.39 -24.74
C ALA A 25 16.31 -5.74 -25.78
N LEU A 26 15.10 -6.08 -25.33
CA LEU A 26 13.96 -6.39 -26.21
C LEU A 26 13.19 -5.13 -26.66
N ASN A 27 13.08 -4.14 -25.77
CA ASN A 27 12.36 -2.89 -25.98
C ASN A 27 12.92 -1.83 -25.01
N SER A 28 13.78 -0.95 -25.52
CA SER A 28 14.48 0.05 -24.71
C SER A 28 13.52 0.97 -23.96
N THR A 29 12.48 1.48 -24.63
CA THR A 29 11.50 2.38 -24.02
C THR A 29 10.79 1.72 -22.84
N LYS A 30 10.28 0.49 -23.00
CA LYS A 30 9.61 -0.22 -21.91
C LYS A 30 10.58 -0.57 -20.78
N GLY A 31 11.81 -0.94 -21.12
CA GLY A 31 12.85 -1.23 -20.14
C GLY A 31 13.22 -0.02 -19.29
N GLU A 32 13.36 1.16 -19.90
CA GLU A 32 13.60 2.44 -19.20
C GLU A 32 12.42 2.87 -18.32
N GLU A 33 11.18 2.68 -18.78
CA GLU A 33 9.99 2.93 -17.96
C GLU A 33 9.99 2.06 -16.69
N TRP A 34 10.28 0.77 -16.84
CA TRP A 34 10.33 -0.16 -15.70
C TRP A 34 11.49 0.11 -14.76
N GLU A 35 12.66 0.49 -15.28
CA GLU A 35 13.79 0.90 -14.45
C GLU A 35 13.39 2.04 -13.50
N LYS A 36 12.77 3.11 -14.03
CA LYS A 36 12.31 4.24 -13.22
C LYS A 36 11.32 3.83 -12.14
N ILE A 37 10.40 2.91 -12.45
CA ILE A 37 9.45 2.37 -11.46
C ILE A 37 10.20 1.63 -10.35
N MET A 38 11.20 0.82 -10.69
CA MET A 38 11.99 0.05 -9.71
C MET A 38 12.90 0.94 -8.88
N GLU A 39 13.51 1.98 -9.46
CA GLU A 39 14.29 2.98 -8.73
C GLU A 39 13.41 3.74 -7.72
N TYR A 40 12.22 4.17 -8.14
CA TYR A 40 11.27 4.81 -7.25
C TYR A 40 10.79 3.85 -6.16
N TRP A 41 10.58 2.58 -6.49
CA TRP A 41 10.25 1.54 -5.52
C TRP A 41 11.36 1.35 -4.47
N ASP A 42 12.63 1.37 -4.85
CA ASP A 42 13.75 1.33 -3.90
C ASP A 42 13.69 2.55 -2.98
N TYR A 43 13.61 3.76 -3.56
CA TYR A 43 13.51 5.02 -2.82
C TYR A 43 12.39 5.05 -1.77
N VAL A 44 11.17 4.62 -2.13
CA VAL A 44 10.04 4.61 -1.18
C VAL A 44 10.22 3.64 -0.01
N ASN A 45 11.04 2.59 -0.19
CA ASN A 45 11.31 1.59 0.85
C ASN A 45 12.57 1.89 1.67
N THR A 46 13.43 2.83 1.24
CA THR A 46 14.70 3.15 1.91
C THR A 46 14.74 4.57 2.46
N ASP A 47 14.48 5.57 1.61
CA ASP A 47 14.85 6.96 1.87
C ASP A 47 13.64 7.90 1.97
N MET A 48 12.46 7.49 1.50
CA MET A 48 11.26 8.31 1.59
C MET A 48 10.92 8.58 3.06
N ASN A 49 10.80 9.87 3.38
CA ASN A 49 10.36 10.29 4.70
C ASN A 49 8.87 9.95 4.88
N VAL A 50 8.57 9.11 5.87
CA VAL A 50 7.21 8.67 6.23
C VAL A 50 6.84 9.19 7.61
N ASN A 51 5.54 9.18 7.94
CA ASN A 51 5.01 9.64 9.23
C ASN A 51 5.37 11.11 9.55
N VAL A 52 5.21 11.97 8.55
CA VAL A 52 5.51 13.41 8.68
C VAL A 52 4.41 14.17 9.42
N ASP A 53 4.82 15.23 10.11
CA ASP A 53 3.96 16.12 10.89
C ASP A 53 3.84 17.51 10.25
N GLY A 54 2.96 18.35 10.83
CA GLY A 54 2.80 19.74 10.40
C GLY A 54 1.93 19.92 9.16
N LEU A 55 1.07 18.94 8.87
CA LEU A 55 0.08 19.04 7.80
C LEU A 55 -1.02 20.07 8.16
N PRO A 56 -1.74 20.62 7.16
CA PRO A 56 -2.89 21.48 7.41
C PRO A 56 -3.93 20.82 8.32
N ASN A 57 -4.50 21.60 9.23
CA ASN A 57 -5.58 21.17 10.10
C ASN A 57 -6.92 21.81 9.69
N ASP A 58 -7.24 21.67 8.42
CA ASP A 58 -8.47 22.12 7.78
C ASP A 58 -9.04 21.00 6.89
N ASP A 59 -10.04 21.31 6.07
CA ASP A 59 -10.73 20.35 5.20
C ASP A 59 -9.99 20.08 3.88
N SER A 60 -8.76 20.59 3.70
CA SER A 60 -7.93 20.32 2.52
C SER A 60 -7.21 18.98 2.59
N LEU A 61 -7.11 18.35 3.77
CA LEU A 61 -6.44 17.07 3.97
C LEU A 61 -7.42 15.90 3.77
N CYS A 62 -6.96 14.84 3.08
CA CYS A 62 -7.65 13.56 2.98
C CYS A 62 -6.75 12.41 3.43
N ILE A 63 -7.18 11.69 4.45
CA ILE A 63 -6.57 10.45 4.93
C ILE A 63 -7.15 9.30 4.09
N THR A 64 -6.34 8.74 3.19
CA THR A 64 -6.76 7.63 2.33
C THR A 64 -6.27 6.29 2.90
N VAL A 65 -7.20 5.38 3.14
CA VAL A 65 -6.92 4.01 3.60
C VAL A 65 -7.17 3.05 2.44
N LEU A 66 -6.08 2.50 1.90
CA LEU A 66 -6.17 1.46 0.88
C LEU A 66 -6.63 0.15 1.51
N GLY A 67 -7.61 -0.49 0.87
CA GLY A 67 -8.12 -1.76 1.34
C GLY A 67 -7.21 -2.96 1.04
N VAL A 68 -7.58 -4.09 1.61
CA VAL A 68 -7.02 -5.42 1.32
C VAL A 68 -8.11 -6.47 1.49
N ALA A 69 -8.10 -7.49 0.63
CA ALA A 69 -9.10 -8.54 0.69
C ALA A 69 -9.16 -9.18 2.09
N LEU A 70 -10.38 -9.41 2.59
CA LEU A 70 -10.63 -10.08 3.87
C LEU A 70 -10.01 -11.48 3.90
N ASN A 71 -9.94 -12.07 5.10
CA ASN A 71 -9.73 -13.50 5.24
C ASN A 71 -10.91 -14.27 4.64
N ASP A 72 -10.70 -15.55 4.35
CA ASP A 72 -11.73 -16.42 3.76
C ASP A 72 -13.01 -16.51 4.62
N ASP A 73 -12.89 -16.34 5.93
CA ASP A 73 -13.99 -16.34 6.91
C ASP A 73 -14.69 -14.98 7.09
N GLY A 74 -14.20 -13.92 6.43
CA GLY A 74 -14.74 -12.56 6.56
C GLY A 74 -14.17 -11.73 7.71
N THR A 75 -13.15 -12.21 8.41
CA THR A 75 -12.40 -11.39 9.36
C THR A 75 -11.40 -10.47 8.65
N MET A 76 -11.05 -9.37 9.31
CA MET A 76 -10.00 -8.47 8.83
C MET A 76 -8.63 -9.13 8.97
N LYS A 77 -7.74 -8.88 8.02
CA LYS A 77 -6.32 -9.22 8.13
C LYS A 77 -5.62 -8.25 9.06
N ASP A 78 -4.54 -8.69 9.70
CA ASP A 78 -3.70 -7.83 10.54
C ASP A 78 -3.18 -6.60 9.77
N GLU A 79 -2.89 -6.77 8.47
CA GLU A 79 -2.52 -5.66 7.57
C GLU A 79 -3.63 -4.59 7.48
N LEU A 80 -4.90 -5.00 7.40
CA LEU A 80 -6.03 -4.07 7.38
C LEU A 80 -6.20 -3.38 8.73
N VAL A 81 -6.10 -4.14 9.83
CA VAL A 81 -6.21 -3.61 11.19
C VAL A 81 -5.13 -2.56 11.44
N GLY A 82 -3.88 -2.84 11.08
CA GLY A 82 -2.76 -1.89 11.24
C GLY A 82 -2.93 -0.61 10.42
N ARG A 83 -3.46 -0.71 9.19
CA ARG A 83 -3.80 0.46 8.36
C ARG A 83 -4.88 1.32 9.01
N LEU A 84 -5.95 0.70 9.52
CA LEU A 84 -7.03 1.39 10.21
C LEU A 84 -6.57 2.07 11.50
N GLN A 85 -5.71 1.42 12.30
CA GLN A 85 -5.12 2.01 13.51
C GLN A 85 -4.27 3.24 13.19
N THR A 86 -3.48 3.19 12.12
CA THR A 86 -2.66 4.33 11.64
C THR A 86 -3.54 5.48 11.16
N ALA A 87 -4.61 5.16 10.42
CA ALA A 87 -5.58 6.14 9.96
C ALA A 87 -6.33 6.80 11.13
N LEU A 88 -6.72 6.01 12.14
CA LEU A 88 -7.36 6.52 13.36
C LEU A 88 -6.45 7.50 14.11
N ALA A 89 -5.19 7.14 14.32
CA ALA A 89 -4.22 8.03 14.96
C ALA A 89 -4.03 9.34 14.17
N SER A 90 -4.01 9.26 12.84
CA SER A 90 -3.91 10.42 11.96
C SER A 90 -5.17 11.30 12.02
N ALA A 91 -6.36 10.71 12.00
CA ALA A 91 -7.63 11.41 12.08
C ALA A 91 -7.83 12.11 13.44
N GLN A 92 -7.35 11.50 14.53
CA GLN A 92 -7.33 12.15 15.85
C GLN A 92 -6.42 13.38 15.87
N LYS A 93 -5.33 13.37 15.10
CA LYS A 93 -4.40 14.51 14.99
C LYS A 93 -4.91 15.61 14.06
N TYR A 94 -5.60 15.23 12.98
CA TYR A 94 -6.14 16.12 11.96
C TYR A 94 -7.66 15.94 11.87
N PRO A 95 -8.44 16.42 12.87
CA PRO A 95 -9.87 16.12 13.00
C PRO A 95 -10.74 16.72 11.89
N ASN A 96 -10.23 17.70 11.14
CA ASN A 96 -10.95 18.32 10.02
C ASN A 96 -10.69 17.59 8.68
N ALA A 97 -9.78 16.63 8.65
CA ALA A 97 -9.47 15.88 7.44
C ALA A 97 -10.59 14.92 7.05
N TYR A 98 -10.82 14.76 5.74
CA TYR A 98 -11.66 13.67 5.24
C TYR A 98 -10.97 12.32 5.43
N VAL A 99 -11.74 11.27 5.68
CA VAL A 99 -11.24 9.89 5.68
C VAL A 99 -11.88 9.14 4.52
N ALA A 100 -11.07 8.71 3.56
CA ALA A 100 -11.50 7.92 2.42
C ALA A 100 -11.01 6.47 2.57
N VAL A 101 -11.95 5.55 2.75
CA VAL A 101 -11.67 4.10 2.72
C VAL A 101 -12.00 3.57 1.33
N THR A 102 -11.04 2.94 0.65
CA THR A 102 -11.28 2.46 -0.72
C THR A 102 -11.96 1.10 -0.77
N GLY A 103 -11.95 0.36 0.35
CA GLY A 103 -12.33 -1.05 0.39
C GLY A 103 -11.47 -1.92 -0.54
N GLY A 104 -11.91 -3.15 -0.75
CA GLY A 104 -11.14 -4.22 -1.38
C GLY A 104 -11.93 -5.53 -1.38
N GLY A 105 -11.22 -6.64 -1.59
CA GLY A 105 -11.86 -7.93 -1.89
C GLY A 105 -12.78 -8.46 -0.77
N THR A 106 -13.94 -8.98 -1.16
CA THR A 106 -14.86 -9.69 -0.25
C THR A 106 -14.26 -11.02 0.19
N ALA A 107 -14.79 -11.58 1.27
CA ALA A 107 -14.37 -12.90 1.72
C ALA A 107 -14.81 -13.99 0.75
N LYS A 108 -13.90 -14.90 0.41
CA LYS A 108 -14.16 -15.99 -0.55
C LYS A 108 -15.33 -16.88 -0.14
N ASN A 109 -15.41 -17.25 1.14
CA ASN A 109 -16.44 -18.15 1.66
C ASN A 109 -17.62 -17.40 2.31
N ASN A 110 -17.60 -16.06 2.27
CA ASN A 110 -18.67 -15.23 2.79
C ASN A 110 -18.81 -13.94 1.93
N PRO A 111 -19.42 -14.04 0.74
CA PRO A 111 -19.50 -12.92 -0.20
C PRO A 111 -20.31 -11.72 0.32
N ASN A 112 -21.14 -11.92 1.36
CA ASN A 112 -21.88 -10.85 2.02
C ASN A 112 -21.03 -10.06 3.02
N ALA A 113 -19.86 -10.56 3.40
CA ALA A 113 -18.89 -9.80 4.18
C ALA A 113 -18.01 -8.99 3.22
N THR A 114 -18.25 -7.68 3.17
CA THR A 114 -17.41 -6.75 2.41
C THR A 114 -16.38 -6.11 3.33
N GLU A 115 -15.20 -5.80 2.77
CA GLU A 115 -14.18 -5.07 3.51
C GLU A 115 -14.67 -3.67 3.89
N ALA A 116 -15.37 -2.99 2.99
CA ALA A 116 -15.90 -1.65 3.23
C ALA A 116 -16.83 -1.62 4.45
N ASP A 117 -17.73 -2.61 4.59
CA ASP A 117 -18.61 -2.71 5.76
C ASP A 117 -17.82 -2.94 7.05
N LYS A 118 -16.71 -3.71 6.99
CA LYS A 118 -15.84 -3.93 8.14
C LYS A 118 -15.02 -2.70 8.53
N MET A 119 -14.65 -1.86 7.56
CA MET A 119 -13.93 -0.61 7.80
C MET A 119 -14.84 0.50 8.35
N ALA A 120 -16.14 0.43 8.05
CA ALA A 120 -17.14 1.41 8.48
C ALA A 120 -17.83 1.08 9.82
N ALA A 121 -17.67 -0.15 10.32
CA ALA A 121 -18.26 -0.64 11.57
C ALA A 121 -17.43 -0.25 12.81
#